data_AF-A0A0Q8HXV3-F1
#
_entry.id   AF-A0A0Q8HXV3-F1
#
_cell.length_a   1.000
_cell.length_b   1.000
_cell.length_c   1.000
_cell.angle_alpha   90.00
_cell.angle_beta   90.00
_cell.angle_gamma   90.00
#
_symmetry.space_group_name_H-M   'P 1'
#
loop_
_entity.id
_entity.type
_entity.pdbx_description
1 polymer ?
#
loop_
_entity_poly.entity_id
_entity_poly.type
_entity_poly.pdbx_seq_one_letter_code
_entity_poly.pdbx_strand_id
1 'polypeptide(L)'
;MNAIFGWSVLALVFLDELLAMAAFGVWGWQHDPRALLVWLLPGLAMTVWYAFASPRAPYGGTWVRPVAKVVVFGLASLALWDAGHEDWAIALLAFSVVINALALLPSIRVLVENE
;
A
#
# COMPACT_ATOMS: atom_id res chain seq x y z
N MET A 1 8.70 24.33 3.32
CA MET A 1 7.54 23.54 2.85
C MET A 1 6.50 23.51 3.95
N ASN A 2 5.23 23.77 3.65
CA ASN A 2 4.20 23.95 4.68
C ASN A 2 3.85 22.60 5.33
N ALA A 3 3.67 22.57 6.65
CA ALA A 3 3.29 21.35 7.39
C ALA A 3 2.08 20.64 6.78
N ILE A 4 1.11 21.42 6.29
CA ILE A 4 -0.08 20.94 5.57
C ILE A 4 0.29 19.98 4.43
N PHE A 5 1.32 20.31 3.64
CA PHE A 5 1.75 19.47 2.52
C PHE A 5 2.24 18.09 2.99
N GLY A 6 3.05 18.06 4.06
CA GLY A 6 3.56 16.79 4.61
C GLY A 6 2.43 15.90 5.14
N TRP A 7 1.50 16.47 5.90
CA TRP A 7 0.32 15.77 6.38
C TRP A 7 -0.58 15.27 5.24
N SER A 8 -0.75 16.07 4.17
CA SER A 8 -1.50 15.63 2.99
C SER A 8 -0.85 14.43 2.31
N VAL A 9 0.47 14.41 2.18
CA VAL A 9 1.17 13.25 1.59
C VAL A 9 1.02 12.01 2.48
N LEU A 10 1.13 12.14 3.81
CA LEU A 10 0.93 11.01 4.72
C LEU A 10 -0.49 10.46 4.65
N ALA A 11 -1.50 11.34 4.59
CA ALA A 11 -2.88 10.94 4.39
C ALA A 11 -3.07 10.20 3.03
N LEU A 12 -2.38 10.65 1.98
CA LEU A 12 -2.41 9.96 0.68
C LEU A 12 -1.69 8.61 0.71
N VAL A 13 -0.58 8.47 1.47
CA VAL A 13 0.07 7.16 1.69
C VAL A 13 -0.88 6.23 2.42
N PHE A 14 -1.60 6.71 3.43
CA PHE A 14 -2.60 5.90 4.12
C PHE A 14 -3.76 5.50 3.21
N LEU A 15 -4.24 6.43 2.37
CA LEU A 15 -5.26 6.13 1.36
C LEU A 15 -4.77 5.05 0.39
N ASP A 16 -3.51 5.12 -0.04
CA ASP A 16 -2.87 4.12 -0.89
C ASP A 16 -2.90 2.73 -0.25
N GLU A 17 -2.58 2.64 1.04
CA GLU A 17 -2.69 1.38 1.81
C GLU A 17 -4.12 0.83 1.80
N LEU A 18 -5.13 1.68 2.02
CA LEU A 18 -6.53 1.26 1.99
C LEU A 18 -6.97 0.78 0.60
N LEU A 19 -6.51 1.45 -0.46
CA LEU A 19 -6.80 1.05 -1.84
C LEU A 19 -6.19 -0.32 -2.16
N ALA A 20 -4.98 -0.61 -1.68
CA ALA A 20 -4.37 -1.93 -1.84
C ALA A 20 -5.19 -3.02 -1.12
N MET A 21 -5.70 -2.75 0.08
CA MET A 21 -6.58 -3.70 0.77
C MET A 21 -7.90 -3.90 0.03
N ALA A 22 -8.47 -2.83 -0.52
CA ALA A 22 -9.68 -2.91 -1.34
C ALA A 22 -9.45 -3.74 -2.61
N ALA A 23 -8.31 -3.57 -3.28
CA ALA A 23 -7.92 -4.36 -4.45
C ALA A 23 -7.90 -5.87 -4.17
N PHE A 24 -7.29 -6.29 -3.05
CA PHE A 24 -7.32 -7.69 -2.62
C PHE A 24 -8.74 -8.17 -2.29
N GLY A 25 -9.57 -7.33 -1.69
CA GLY A 25 -10.98 -7.63 -1.42
C GLY A 25 -11.79 -7.82 -2.72
N VAL A 26 -11.58 -6.96 -3.72
CA VAL A 26 -12.21 -7.07 -5.04
C VAL A 26 -11.82 -8.37 -5.73
N TRP A 27 -10.53 -8.71 -5.74
CA TRP A 27 -10.07 -9.97 -6.33
C TRP A 27 -10.60 -11.19 -5.58
N GLY A 28 -10.58 -11.15 -4.24
CA GLY A 28 -11.16 -12.20 -3.40
C GLY A 28 -12.66 -12.38 -3.60
N TRP A 29 -13.39 -11.32 -4.00
CA TRP A 29 -14.81 -11.42 -4.33
C TRP A 29 -15.07 -12.25 -5.59
N GLN A 30 -14.12 -12.30 -6.52
CA GLN A 30 -14.30 -13.01 -7.80
C GLN A 30 -13.90 -14.49 -7.73
N HIS A 31 -13.23 -14.92 -6.65
CA HIS A 31 -12.67 -16.26 -6.50
C HIS A 31 -13.35 -17.05 -5.39
N ASP A 32 -13.47 -18.36 -5.57
CA ASP A 32 -13.95 -19.26 -4.53
C ASP A 32 -12.79 -19.84 -3.69
N PRO A 33 -12.95 -19.95 -2.36
CA PRO A 33 -14.13 -19.59 -1.56
C PRO A 33 -14.19 -18.09 -1.24
N ARG A 34 -15.19 -17.41 -1.80
CA ARG A 34 -15.35 -15.94 -1.75
C ARG A 34 -15.26 -15.36 -0.35
N ALA A 35 -16.10 -15.86 0.55
CA ALA A 35 -16.21 -15.32 1.90
C ALA A 35 -14.89 -15.42 2.69
N LEU A 36 -14.04 -16.39 2.38
CA LEU A 36 -12.74 -16.52 3.01
C LEU A 36 -11.73 -15.54 2.39
N LEU A 37 -11.60 -15.52 1.06
CA LEU A 37 -10.56 -14.76 0.36
C LEU A 37 -10.69 -13.25 0.56
N VAL A 38 -11.93 -12.73 0.58
CA VAL A 38 -12.23 -11.31 0.81
C VAL A 38 -11.65 -10.79 2.13
N TRP A 39 -11.59 -11.64 3.16
CA TRP A 39 -11.04 -11.25 4.47
C TRP A 39 -9.59 -11.71 4.66
N LEU A 40 -9.27 -12.91 4.17
CA LEU A 40 -7.96 -13.51 4.33
C LEU A 40 -6.88 -12.71 3.61
N LEU A 41 -7.12 -12.29 2.35
CA LEU A 41 -6.10 -11.61 1.56
C LEU A 41 -5.77 -10.22 2.12
N PRO A 42 -6.74 -9.33 2.43
CA PRO A 42 -6.43 -8.08 3.10
C PRO A 42 -5.79 -8.30 4.48
N GLY A 43 -6.25 -9.31 5.24
CA GLY A 43 -5.67 -9.63 6.54
C GLY A 43 -4.20 -10.06 6.46
N LEU A 44 -3.86 -10.91 5.48
CA LEU A 44 -2.47 -11.31 5.21
C LEU A 44 -1.64 -10.14 4.72
N ALA A 45 -2.16 -9.35 3.78
CA ALA A 45 -1.47 -8.16 3.26
C ALA A 45 -1.18 -7.16 4.38
N MET A 46 -2.15 -6.91 5.27
CA MET A 46 -1.98 -6.03 6.43
C MET A 46 -0.95 -6.60 7.42
N THR A 47 -0.92 -7.92 7.62
CA THR A 47 0.08 -8.58 8.47
C THR A 47 1.49 -8.42 7.91
N VAL A 48 1.66 -8.64 6.59
CA VAL A 48 2.92 -8.40 5.88
C VAL A 48 3.31 -6.92 5.95
N TRP A 49 2.34 -6.01 5.78
CA TRP A 49 2.58 -4.58 5.86
C TRP A 49 3.07 -4.16 7.24
N TYR A 50 2.36 -4.58 8.29
CA TYR A 50 2.77 -4.35 9.67
C TYR A 50 4.17 -4.87 9.94
N ALA A 51 4.46 -6.11 9.53
CA ALA A 51 5.72 -6.80 9.80
C ALA A 51 6.94 -6.20 9.09
N PHE A 52 6.78 -5.70 7.86
CA PHE A 52 7.91 -5.33 6.99
C PHE A 52 7.85 -3.90 6.43
N ALA A 53 6.66 -3.39 6.08
CA ALA A 53 6.49 -2.14 5.34
C ALA A 53 6.26 -0.90 6.22
N SER A 54 5.61 -1.08 7.37
CA SER A 54 5.24 0.02 8.28
C SER A 54 6.47 0.74 8.87
N PRO A 55 6.38 2.03 9.25
CA PRO A 55 7.49 2.78 9.85
C PRO A 55 8.09 2.14 11.11
N ARG A 56 7.25 1.46 11.90
CA ARG A 56 7.63 0.73 13.12
C ARG A 56 7.67 -0.79 12.91
N ALA A 57 7.80 -1.23 11.65
CA ALA A 57 7.84 -2.64 11.30
C ALA A 57 8.98 -3.35 12.04
N PRO A 58 8.69 -4.45 12.78
CA PRO A 58 9.70 -5.18 13.54
C PRO A 58 10.79 -5.79 12.66
N TYR A 59 10.47 -6.10 11.40
CA TYR A 59 11.40 -6.65 10.42
C TYR A 59 11.66 -5.67 9.27
N GLY A 60 11.35 -4.39 9.46
CA GLY A 60 11.63 -3.34 8.51
C GLY A 60 13.13 -3.03 8.45
N GLY A 61 13.67 -2.85 7.24
CA GLY A 61 15.05 -2.45 7.02
C GLY A 61 15.19 -1.63 5.74
N THR A 62 16.39 -1.07 5.50
CA THR A 62 16.67 -0.17 4.36
C THR A 62 16.24 -0.76 3.01
N TRP A 63 16.40 -2.07 2.82
CA TRP A 63 16.02 -2.78 1.60
C TRP A 63 14.71 -3.56 1.74
N VAL A 64 14.46 -4.15 2.91
CA VAL A 64 13.27 -4.99 3.14
C VAL A 64 11.98 -4.18 3.03
N ARG A 65 11.96 -2.98 3.60
CA ARG A 65 10.77 -2.11 3.59
C ARG A 65 10.34 -1.70 2.18
N PRO A 66 11.21 -1.14 1.32
CA PRO A 66 10.81 -0.79 -0.04
C PRO A 66 10.43 -2.02 -0.88
N VAL A 67 11.13 -3.15 -0.71
CA VAL A 67 10.77 -4.40 -1.41
C VAL A 67 9.38 -4.88 -0.99
N ALA A 68 9.07 -4.90 0.31
CA ALA A 68 7.76 -5.28 0.80
C ALA A 68 6.65 -4.39 0.23
N LYS A 69 6.87 -3.07 0.15
CA LYS A 69 5.94 -2.13 -0.49
C LYS A 69 5.71 -2.45 -1.96
N VAL A 70 6.78 -2.65 -2.73
CA VAL A 70 6.68 -3.01 -4.15
C VAL A 70 5.92 -4.31 -4.35
N VAL A 71 6.16 -5.32 -3.50
CA VAL A 71 5.44 -6.59 -3.54
C VAL A 71 3.96 -6.39 -3.22
N VAL A 72 3.62 -5.69 -2.14
CA VAL A 72 2.22 -5.50 -1.73
C VAL A 72 1.44 -4.71 -2.78
N PHE A 73 1.94 -3.56 -3.23
CA PHE A 73 1.25 -2.76 -4.25
C PHE A 73 1.28 -3.41 -5.62
N GLY A 74 2.38 -4.07 -6.00
CA GLY A 74 2.46 -4.82 -7.25
C GLY A 74 1.42 -5.95 -7.29
N LEU A 75 1.29 -6.71 -6.21
CA LEU A 75 0.26 -7.75 -6.10
C LEU A 75 -1.15 -7.18 -6.08
N ALA A 76 -1.37 -6.04 -5.42
CA ALA A 76 -2.68 -5.37 -5.42
C ALA A 76 -3.07 -4.88 -6.84
N SER A 77 -2.14 -4.30 -7.58
CA SER A 77 -2.36 -3.90 -8.98
C SER A 77 -2.59 -5.12 -9.88
N LEU A 78 -1.82 -6.20 -9.72
CA LEU A 78 -2.03 -7.44 -10.47
C LEU A 78 -3.39 -8.07 -10.13
N ALA A 79 -3.83 -8.00 -8.88
CA ALA A 79 -5.14 -8.47 -8.45
C ALA A 79 -6.27 -7.69 -9.12
N LEU A 80 -6.17 -6.35 -9.21
CA LEU A 80 -7.15 -5.55 -9.97
C LEU A 80 -7.12 -5.86 -11.46
N TRP A 81 -5.93 -6.06 -12.03
CA TRP A 81 -5.78 -6.38 -13.45
C TRP A 81 -6.46 -7.72 -13.77
N ASP A 82 -6.13 -8.76 -13.00
CA ASP A 82 -6.73 -10.09 -13.14
C ASP A 82 -8.25 -10.07 -12.91
N ALA A 83 -8.71 -9.19 -12.03
CA ALA A 83 -10.13 -8.96 -11.79
C ALA A 83 -10.87 -8.21 -12.92
N GLY A 84 -10.21 -7.88 -14.03
CA GLY A 84 -10.79 -7.17 -15.18
C GLY A 84 -10.95 -5.66 -14.96
N HIS A 85 -10.14 -5.07 -14.08
CA HIS A 85 -10.13 -3.63 -13.79
C HIS A 85 -8.77 -3.02 -14.15
N GLU A 86 -8.34 -3.16 -15.41
CA GLU A 86 -7.00 -2.74 -15.87
C GLU A 86 -6.73 -1.25 -15.65
N ASP A 87 -7.71 -0.39 -15.96
CA ASP A 87 -7.58 1.06 -15.73
C ASP A 87 -7.33 1.39 -14.25
N TRP A 88 -7.98 0.66 -13.34
CA TRP A 88 -7.83 0.84 -11.90
C TRP A 88 -6.50 0.28 -11.41
N ALA A 89 -6.04 -0.83 -11.99
CA ALA A 89 -4.74 -1.41 -11.69
C ALA A 89 -3.59 -0.45 -12.04
N ILE A 90 -3.65 0.17 -13.22
CA ILE A 90 -2.68 1.17 -13.68
C ILE A 90 -2.76 2.43 -12.81
N ALA A 91 -3.98 2.91 -12.54
CA ALA A 91 -4.18 4.08 -11.68
C ALA A 91 -3.62 3.87 -10.27
N LEU A 92 -3.89 2.71 -9.65
CA LEU A 92 -3.35 2.34 -8.35
C LEU A 92 -1.82 2.31 -8.40
N LEU A 93 -1.22 1.61 -9.38
CA LEU A 93 0.23 1.50 -9.46
C LEU A 93 0.90 2.87 -9.63
N ALA A 94 0.38 3.70 -10.54
CA ALA A 94 0.90 5.04 -10.77
C ALA A 94 0.75 5.93 -9.52
N PHE A 95 -0.42 5.88 -8.88
CA PHE A 95 -0.69 6.59 -7.63
C PHE A 95 0.28 6.16 -6.53
N SER A 96 0.44 4.84 -6.30
CA SER A 96 1.36 4.32 -5.29
C SER A 96 2.79 4.76 -5.53
N VAL A 97 3.28 4.69 -6.78
CA VAL A 97 4.64 5.14 -7.14
C VAL A 97 4.82 6.62 -6.83
N VAL A 98 3.90 7.48 -7.26
CA VAL A 98 4.01 8.93 -7.07
C VAL A 98 3.96 9.29 -5.59
N ILE A 99 2.98 8.78 -4.85
CA ILE A 99 2.78 9.13 -3.45
C ILE A 99 3.90 8.59 -2.56
N ASN A 100 4.34 7.33 -2.77
CA ASN A 100 5.46 6.80 -2.01
C ASN A 100 6.78 7.51 -2.37
N ALA A 101 6.98 7.94 -3.63
CA ALA A 101 8.13 8.76 -3.99
C ALA A 101 8.11 10.13 -3.27
N LEU A 102 6.96 10.78 -3.19
CA LEU A 102 6.79 12.02 -2.42
C LEU A 102 7.10 11.80 -0.93
N ALA A 103 6.65 10.68 -0.36
CA ALA A 103 6.93 10.34 1.04
C ALA A 103 8.43 10.15 1.35
N LEU A 104 9.27 9.91 0.34
CA LEU A 104 10.72 9.83 0.52
C LEU A 104 11.41 11.20 0.63
N LEU A 105 10.71 12.30 0.36
CA LEU A 105 11.29 13.64 0.49
C LEU A 105 11.75 13.90 1.93
N PRO A 106 12.95 14.48 2.16
CA PRO A 106 13.53 14.63 3.50
C PRO A 106 12.61 15.33 4.50
N SER A 107 11.93 16.38 4.03
CA SER A 107 10.93 17.15 4.77
C SER A 107 9.73 16.35 5.27
N ILE A 108 9.36 15.25 4.60
CA ILE A 108 8.24 14.39 5.00
C ILE A 108 8.75 13.28 5.90
N ARG A 109 9.95 12.74 5.63
CA ARG A 109 10.61 11.78 6.53
C ARG A 109 10.76 12.31 7.94
N VAL A 110 11.12 13.60 8.09
CA VAL A 110 11.21 14.26 9.40
C VAL A 110 9.88 14.24 10.15
N LEU A 111 8.73 14.32 9.47
CA LEU A 111 7.43 14.24 10.15
C LEU A 111 7.17 12.82 10.67
N VAL A 112 7.52 11.80 9.88
CA VAL A 112 7.36 10.38 10.25
C VAL A 112 8.27 9.96 11.41
N GLU A 113 9.48 10.52 11.49
CA GLU A 113 10.44 10.22 12.57
C GLU A 113 10.07 10.87 13.91
N ASN A 114 9.24 11.92 13.88
CA ASN A 114 8.85 12.68 15.07
C ASN A 114 7.45 12.30 15.62
N GLU A 115 6.73 11.36 14.99
CA GLU A 115 5.50 10.72 15.50
C GLU A 115 5.79 9.46 16.34
#